data_AF-A0A9X6ST14-F1
#
_entry.id   AF-A0A9X6ST14-F1
#
_cell.length_a   1.000
_cell.length_b   1.000
_cell.length_c   1.000
_cell.angle_alpha   90.00
_cell.angle_beta   90.00
_cell.angle_gamma   90.00
#
_symmetry.space_group_name_H-M   'P 1'
#
loop_
_entity.id
_entity.type
_entity.pdbx_description
1 polymer ?
#
loop_
_entity_poly.entity_id
_entity_poly.type
_entity_poly.pdbx_seq_one_letter_code
_entity_poly.pdbx_strand_id
1 'polypeptide(L)'
;NEYTASAHFRTAMINGVRKTGKPRIHVCCVKFRDNVSYDILSEQKMDFPEPSTFYGEIRRYSFTFKVPTNYIPQEHALIIKVCSGNADMRQGTAICVSGVTLYSGKYASMYNWDRAAAERADGIQPFNALAVGGVNNNISLAPDGQTFDISTEKEVKIFRNIRAMQGINLGGGGFQQWGHIRFTDGNAGAGFYVSTPSGWKFNALG
;
A
#
# COMPACT_ATOMS: atom_id res chain seq x y z
N ASN A 1 7.82 -12.41 -18.57
CA ASN A 1 9.16 -11.77 -18.48
C ASN A 1 9.10 -10.25 -18.43
N GLU A 2 7.94 -9.66 -18.13
CA GLU A 2 7.79 -8.21 -18.01
C GLU A 2 7.59 -7.88 -16.53
N TYR A 3 8.33 -6.91 -16.06
CA TYR A 3 8.34 -6.46 -14.66
C TYR A 3 8.31 -4.96 -14.67
N THR A 4 7.88 -4.35 -13.58
CA THR A 4 7.92 -2.90 -13.45
C THR A 4 8.53 -2.54 -12.11
N ALA A 5 9.47 -1.61 -12.17
CA ALA A 5 10.06 -0.97 -10.99
C ALA A 5 9.39 0.39 -10.80
N SER A 6 9.06 0.74 -9.55
CA SER A 6 8.54 2.08 -9.24
C SER A 6 9.16 2.64 -7.97
N ALA A 7 9.27 3.97 -7.92
CA ALA A 7 9.87 4.68 -6.80
C ALA A 7 9.24 6.06 -6.62
N HIS A 8 9.29 6.57 -5.39
CA HIS A 8 8.97 7.96 -5.06
C HIS A 8 10.21 8.83 -5.17
N PHE A 9 10.05 9.97 -5.83
CA PHE A 9 11.08 10.98 -6.00
C PHE A 9 10.60 12.30 -5.44
N ARG A 10 11.46 12.99 -4.72
CA ARG A 10 11.21 14.36 -4.24
C ARG A 10 12.49 15.18 -4.30
N THR A 11 12.34 16.49 -4.16
CA THR A 11 13.49 17.39 -4.05
C THR A 11 14.31 17.09 -2.81
N ALA A 12 15.62 17.24 -2.93
CA ALA A 12 16.55 17.18 -1.81
C ALA A 12 16.64 18.56 -1.14
N MET A 13 16.97 18.57 0.16
CA MET A 13 17.34 19.80 0.88
C MET A 13 18.85 19.81 1.03
N ILE A 14 19.51 20.76 0.39
CA ILE A 14 20.96 20.97 0.51
C ILE A 14 21.17 22.39 1.02
N ASN A 15 21.78 22.52 2.21
CA ASN A 15 22.04 23.81 2.86
C ASN A 15 20.79 24.71 2.96
N GLY A 16 19.64 24.12 3.30
CA GLY A 16 18.36 24.84 3.41
C GLY A 16 17.69 25.20 2.07
N VAL A 17 18.30 24.87 0.93
CA VAL A 17 17.75 25.14 -0.40
C VAL A 17 17.27 23.85 -1.05
N ARG A 18 16.06 23.89 -1.63
CA ARG A 18 15.54 22.77 -2.41
C ARG A 18 16.34 22.62 -3.70
N LYS A 19 16.89 21.42 -3.89
CA LYS A 19 17.60 21.00 -5.09
C LYS A 19 16.88 19.82 -5.69
N THR A 20 16.94 19.73 -7.01
CA THR A 20 16.32 18.65 -7.76
C THR A 20 17.31 18.18 -8.82
N GLY A 21 17.08 16.98 -9.32
CA GLY A 21 17.75 16.41 -10.47
C GLY A 21 16.77 15.50 -11.18
N LYS A 22 17.12 15.08 -12.39
CA LYS A 22 16.29 14.26 -13.26
C LYS A 22 16.16 12.85 -12.70
N PRO A 23 14.99 12.41 -12.23
CA PRO A 23 14.82 11.05 -11.74
C PRO A 23 15.07 10.03 -12.84
N ARG A 24 15.76 8.94 -12.48
CA ARG A 24 16.03 7.81 -13.38
C ARG A 24 15.80 6.50 -12.65
N ILE A 25 15.09 5.59 -13.33
CA ILE A 25 15.09 4.17 -13.00
C ILE A 25 15.90 3.46 -14.09
N HIS A 26 16.96 2.76 -13.68
CA HIS A 26 17.87 2.06 -14.58
C HIS A 26 18.03 0.62 -14.12
N VAL A 27 17.65 -0.32 -14.98
CA VAL A 27 17.72 -1.75 -14.73
C VAL A 27 18.87 -2.34 -15.56
N CYS A 28 19.80 -3.00 -14.87
CA CYS A 28 20.91 -3.72 -15.48
C CYS A 28 20.74 -5.22 -15.22
N CYS A 29 20.77 -6.03 -16.29
CA CYS A 29 21.05 -7.46 -16.18
C CYS A 29 22.57 -7.63 -16.14
N VAL A 30 23.08 -8.31 -15.13
CA VAL A 30 24.51 -8.39 -14.88
C VAL A 30 24.97 -9.81 -14.60
N LYS A 31 26.25 -10.06 -14.84
CA LYS A 31 26.98 -11.22 -14.33
C LYS A 31 28.05 -10.73 -13.37
N PHE A 32 28.02 -11.17 -12.13
CA PHE A 32 29.05 -10.82 -11.15
C PHE A 32 30.37 -11.45 -11.56
N ARG A 33 31.44 -10.64 -11.61
CA ARG A 33 32.81 -11.15 -11.76
C ARG A 33 33.38 -11.54 -10.40
N ASP A 34 33.01 -10.77 -9.38
CA ASP A 34 33.34 -10.95 -7.98
C ASP A 34 32.22 -10.35 -7.11
N ASN A 35 32.43 -10.21 -5.79
CA ASN A 35 31.41 -9.70 -4.86
C ASN A 35 31.10 -8.20 -4.98
N VAL A 36 31.84 -7.45 -5.80
CA VAL A 36 31.73 -5.97 -5.90
C VAL A 36 31.57 -5.52 -7.35
N SER A 37 32.19 -6.22 -8.30
CA SER A 37 32.25 -5.88 -9.72
C SER A 37 31.40 -6.82 -10.58
N TYR A 38 30.84 -6.27 -11.66
CA TYR A 38 29.95 -7.01 -12.54
C TYR A 38 30.05 -6.52 -13.99
N ASP A 39 29.80 -7.44 -14.91
CA ASP A 39 29.58 -7.16 -16.32
C ASP A 39 28.10 -6.87 -16.59
N ILE A 40 27.82 -5.82 -17.35
CA ILE A 40 26.46 -5.53 -17.80
C ILE A 40 26.21 -6.30 -19.09
N LEU A 41 25.24 -7.21 -19.05
CA LEU A 41 24.80 -8.01 -20.20
C LEU A 41 23.75 -7.26 -21.01
N SER A 42 22.88 -6.51 -20.33
CA SER A 42 21.88 -5.65 -20.98
C SER A 42 21.44 -4.56 -20.01
N GLU A 43 21.09 -3.40 -20.53
CA GLU A 43 20.53 -2.30 -19.74
C GLU A 43 19.28 -1.69 -20.36
N GLN A 44 18.39 -1.23 -19.50
CA GLN A 44 17.16 -0.52 -19.83
C GLN A 44 16.97 0.61 -18.81
N LYS A 45 16.74 1.84 -19.28
CA LYS A 45 16.61 3.01 -18.41
C LYS A 45 15.53 3.97 -18.89
N MET A 46 14.89 4.63 -17.93
CA MET A 46 13.91 5.67 -18.19
C MET A 46 14.15 6.86 -17.28
N ASP A 47 14.16 8.04 -17.89
CA ASP A 47 14.17 9.31 -17.18
C ASP A 47 12.74 9.82 -17.00
N PHE A 48 12.53 10.56 -15.92
CA PHE A 48 11.24 11.17 -15.61
C PHE A 48 11.38 12.69 -15.40
N PRO A 49 10.26 13.43 -15.41
CA PRO A 49 10.28 14.84 -15.07
C PRO A 49 10.75 15.09 -13.62
N GLU A 50 11.42 16.22 -13.41
CA GLU A 50 11.95 16.60 -12.11
C GLU A 50 10.82 16.96 -11.12
N PRO A 51 10.93 16.57 -9.84
CA PRO A 51 10.05 17.10 -8.78
C PRO A 51 10.23 18.62 -8.66
N SER A 52 9.12 19.34 -8.42
CA SER A 52 9.14 20.80 -8.31
C SER A 52 9.94 21.27 -7.09
N THR A 53 10.87 22.21 -7.31
CA THR A 53 11.58 22.91 -6.22
C THR A 53 10.69 23.92 -5.50
N PHE A 54 9.60 24.38 -6.12
CA PHE A 54 8.64 25.29 -5.50
C PHE A 54 7.63 24.55 -4.60
N TYR A 55 7.07 23.44 -5.08
CA TYR A 55 6.05 22.69 -4.33
C TYR A 55 6.66 21.60 -3.41
N GLY A 56 7.85 21.08 -3.72
CA GLY A 56 8.49 20.03 -2.93
C GLY A 56 7.72 18.70 -2.93
N GLU A 57 6.82 18.52 -3.89
CA GLU A 57 5.92 17.37 -3.99
C GLU A 57 6.67 16.05 -4.18
N ILE A 58 6.03 14.98 -3.72
CA ILE A 58 6.48 13.61 -3.97
C ILE A 58 5.85 13.14 -5.27
N ARG A 59 6.67 12.68 -6.20
CA ARG A 59 6.23 12.11 -7.48
C ARG A 59 6.54 10.62 -7.52
N ARG A 60 5.54 9.79 -7.78
CA ARG A 60 5.74 8.36 -8.04
C ARG A 60 5.93 8.14 -9.54
N TYR A 61 7.04 7.51 -9.91
CA TYR A 61 7.31 7.10 -11.28
C TYR A 61 7.52 5.60 -11.35
N SER A 62 7.16 5.02 -12.49
CA SER A 62 7.25 3.59 -12.75
C SER A 62 7.81 3.33 -14.14
N PHE A 63 8.65 2.31 -14.24
CA PHE A 63 9.29 1.88 -15.47
C PHE A 63 9.10 0.38 -15.68
N THR A 64 8.39 0.02 -16.75
CA THR A 64 8.19 -1.37 -17.15
C THR A 64 9.32 -1.81 -18.05
N PHE A 65 9.97 -2.92 -17.71
CA PHE A 65 11.12 -3.47 -18.41
C PHE A 65 10.95 -4.97 -18.64
N LYS A 66 11.70 -5.50 -19.61
CA LYS A 66 11.73 -6.94 -19.89
C LYS A 66 13.05 -7.54 -19.45
N VAL A 67 12.99 -8.67 -18.75
CA VAL A 67 14.19 -9.46 -18.47
C VAL A 67 14.62 -10.16 -19.76
N PRO A 68 15.91 -10.10 -20.16
CA PRO A 68 16.40 -10.77 -21.37
C PRO A 68 16.07 -12.26 -21.40
N THR A 69 15.82 -12.80 -22.58
CA THR A 69 15.48 -14.23 -22.75
C THR A 69 16.64 -15.16 -22.41
N ASN A 70 17.88 -14.68 -22.50
CA ASN A 70 19.10 -15.39 -22.11
C ASN A 70 19.49 -15.18 -20.63
N TYR A 71 18.56 -14.72 -19.78
CA TYR A 71 18.79 -14.62 -18.33
C TYR A 71 18.86 -16.02 -17.69
N ILE A 72 19.96 -16.30 -16.97
CA ILE A 72 20.16 -17.55 -16.24
C ILE A 72 20.13 -17.23 -14.74
N PRO A 73 19.09 -17.64 -13.98
CA PRO A 73 18.92 -17.25 -12.58
C PRO A 73 20.08 -17.56 -11.64
N GLN A 74 20.87 -18.59 -11.95
CA GLN A 74 22.02 -19.01 -11.13
C GLN A 74 23.30 -18.24 -11.45
N GLU A 75 23.39 -17.60 -12.61
CA GLU A 75 24.61 -16.89 -13.07
C GLU A 75 24.44 -15.38 -13.10
N HIS A 76 23.21 -14.90 -13.29
CA HIS A 76 22.90 -13.51 -13.53
C HIS A 76 22.09 -12.90 -12.38
N ALA A 77 22.15 -11.58 -12.30
CA ALA A 77 21.36 -10.79 -11.37
C ALA A 77 20.74 -9.58 -12.06
N LEU A 78 19.67 -9.04 -11.46
CA LEU A 78 19.12 -7.75 -11.84
C LEU A 78 19.53 -6.70 -10.81
N ILE A 79 20.17 -5.63 -11.26
CA ILE A 79 20.47 -4.46 -10.44
C ILE A 79 19.51 -3.34 -10.84
N ILE A 80 18.70 -2.87 -9.89
CA ILE A 80 17.81 -1.73 -10.06
C ILE A 80 18.47 -0.51 -9.43
N LYS A 81 18.93 0.40 -10.28
CA LYS A 81 19.51 1.69 -9.90
C LYS A 81 18.39 2.73 -9.92
N VAL A 82 18.08 3.28 -8.76
CA VAL A 82 17.17 4.42 -8.63
C VAL A 82 18.02 5.64 -8.29
N CYS A 83 18.24 6.50 -9.26
CA CYS A 83 19.25 7.55 -9.18
C CYS A 83 18.82 8.81 -9.93
N SER A 84 19.65 9.86 -9.90
CA SER A 84 19.51 11.00 -10.79
C SER A 84 20.32 10.79 -12.07
N GLY A 85 19.69 11.04 -13.22
CA GLY A 85 20.31 10.92 -14.54
C GLY A 85 21.26 12.07 -14.90
N ASN A 86 21.27 13.15 -14.11
CA ASN A 86 22.07 14.36 -14.28
C ASN A 86 22.69 14.81 -12.93
N ALA A 87 22.97 13.87 -12.02
CA ALA A 87 23.58 14.17 -10.74
C ALA A 87 24.99 14.73 -10.98
N ASP A 88 25.19 15.99 -10.62
CA ASP A 88 26.50 16.63 -10.59
C ASP A 88 26.62 17.39 -9.27
N MET A 89 27.49 16.88 -8.40
CA MET A 89 27.75 17.47 -7.08
C MET A 89 28.28 18.90 -7.20
N ARG A 90 28.97 19.25 -8.31
CA ARG A 90 29.47 20.61 -8.56
C ARG A 90 28.33 21.57 -8.90
N GLN A 91 27.27 21.05 -9.53
CA GLN A 91 26.06 21.81 -9.84
C GLN A 91 25.04 21.79 -8.69
N GLY A 92 25.32 21.00 -7.64
CA GLY A 92 24.45 20.87 -6.48
C GLY A 92 23.10 20.21 -6.80
N THR A 93 23.05 19.32 -7.79
CA THR A 93 21.83 18.57 -8.13
C THR A 93 21.73 17.31 -7.28
N ALA A 94 20.54 17.07 -6.73
CA ALA A 94 20.25 15.87 -5.95
C ALA A 94 18.75 15.58 -5.95
N ILE A 95 18.40 14.33 -5.71
CA ILE A 95 17.03 13.88 -5.50
C ILE A 95 16.98 12.97 -4.28
N CYS A 96 15.87 13.01 -3.55
CA CYS A 96 15.60 11.99 -2.55
C CYS A 96 14.72 10.90 -3.15
N VAL A 97 15.05 9.65 -2.82
CA VAL A 97 14.35 8.46 -3.29
C VAL A 97 13.76 7.72 -2.09
N SER A 98 12.53 7.23 -2.22
CA SER A 98 11.91 6.34 -1.23
C SER A 98 10.89 5.40 -1.90
N GLY A 99 10.34 4.44 -1.15
CA GLY A 99 9.23 3.60 -1.62
C GLY A 99 9.52 2.80 -2.89
N VAL A 100 10.75 2.31 -3.04
CA VAL A 100 11.17 1.48 -4.19
C VAL A 100 10.44 0.13 -4.13
N THR A 101 9.82 -0.25 -5.23
CA THR A 101 9.06 -1.50 -5.35
C THR A 101 9.31 -2.16 -6.71
N LEU A 102 9.27 -3.49 -6.74
CA LEU A 102 9.39 -4.32 -7.93
C LEU A 102 8.23 -5.31 -7.95
N TYR A 103 7.60 -5.48 -9.10
CA TYR A 103 6.49 -6.43 -9.29
C TYR A 103 6.52 -7.03 -10.69
N SER A 104 5.92 -8.21 -10.82
CA SER A 104 5.70 -8.88 -12.10
C SER A 104 4.48 -8.27 -12.80
N GLY A 105 4.56 -8.09 -14.12
CA GLY A 105 3.50 -7.53 -14.95
C GLY A 105 3.66 -6.03 -15.22
N LYS A 106 2.71 -5.48 -16.00
CA LYS A 106 2.78 -4.13 -16.59
C LYS A 106 2.27 -3.02 -15.68
N TYR A 107 1.46 -3.35 -14.67
CA TYR A 107 0.75 -2.38 -13.86
C TYR A 107 1.30 -2.31 -12.44
N ALA A 108 1.57 -1.09 -11.96
CA ALA A 108 1.87 -0.85 -10.56
C ALA A 108 0.73 -1.31 -9.67
N SER A 109 0.95 -2.36 -8.88
CA SER A 109 0.15 -2.58 -7.68
C SER A 109 0.40 -1.38 -6.76
N MET A 110 -0.58 -0.47 -6.71
CA MET A 110 -0.50 0.76 -5.94
C MET A 110 -0.56 0.42 -4.44
N TYR A 111 0.58 0.42 -3.77
CA TYR A 111 0.62 0.64 -2.32
C TYR A 111 0.84 2.13 -2.07
N ASN A 112 -0.23 2.85 -1.71
CA ASN A 112 -0.19 4.29 -1.54
C ASN A 112 0.30 4.64 -0.13
N TRP A 113 1.53 5.16 -0.02
CA TRP A 113 2.13 5.57 1.26
C TRP A 113 1.64 6.94 1.74
N ASP A 114 1.02 7.73 0.85
CA ASP A 114 0.78 9.17 1.09
C ASP A 114 -0.46 9.47 1.95
N ARG A 115 -1.30 8.46 2.22
CA ARG A 115 -2.52 8.63 3.04
C ARG A 115 -2.39 8.11 4.47
N ALA A 116 -1.26 7.51 4.84
CA ALA A 116 -1.05 6.90 6.16
C ALA A 116 -0.02 7.66 7.04
N ALA A 117 0.40 8.85 6.62
CA ALA A 117 1.54 9.56 7.23
C ALA A 117 1.17 10.70 8.20
N ALA A 118 -0.11 10.98 8.45
CA ALA A 118 -0.50 11.92 9.49
C ALA A 118 -0.96 11.12 10.73
N GLU A 119 -0.17 11.21 11.80
CA GLU A 119 -0.38 10.60 13.13
C GLU A 119 0.13 9.16 13.31
N ARG A 120 1.46 8.98 13.17
CA ARG A 120 2.20 7.91 13.84
C ARG A 120 2.35 8.25 15.33
N ALA A 121 1.50 7.68 16.17
CA ALA A 121 1.83 7.40 17.57
C ALA A 121 2.11 5.89 17.69
N ASP A 122 3.19 5.53 18.37
CA ASP A 122 3.49 4.16 18.84
C ASP A 122 3.90 3.07 17.83
N GLY A 123 4.43 3.44 16.66
CA GLY A 123 5.15 2.47 15.80
C GLY A 123 4.28 1.39 15.14
N ILE A 124 2.96 1.50 15.22
CA ILE A 124 2.01 0.69 14.45
C ILE A 124 1.91 1.29 13.04
N GLN A 125 2.03 0.46 12.00
CA GLN A 125 1.79 0.87 10.62
C GLN A 125 0.29 0.75 10.31
N PRO A 126 -0.46 1.86 10.17
CA PRO A 126 -1.87 1.77 9.85
C PRO A 126 -2.06 1.46 8.36
N PHE A 127 -2.95 0.51 8.06
CA PHE A 127 -3.52 0.31 6.73
C PHE A 127 -5.03 0.47 6.82
N ASN A 128 -5.63 1.20 5.87
CA ASN A 128 -7.07 1.46 5.88
C ASN A 128 -7.90 0.30 5.30
N ALA A 129 -7.27 -0.55 4.49
CA ALA A 129 -7.90 -1.68 3.84
C ALA A 129 -6.87 -2.79 3.51
N LEU A 130 -7.29 -4.04 3.60
CA LEU A 130 -6.57 -5.23 3.15
C LEU A 130 -7.43 -5.96 2.11
N ALA A 131 -6.88 -6.22 0.91
CA ALA A 131 -7.54 -7.04 -0.11
C ALA A 131 -6.92 -8.45 -0.14
N VAL A 132 -7.76 -9.49 -0.18
CA VAL A 132 -7.32 -10.90 -0.14
C VAL A 132 -7.78 -11.64 -1.39
N GLY A 133 -6.85 -11.92 -2.30
CA GLY A 133 -7.13 -12.72 -3.51
C GLY A 133 -7.91 -12.00 -4.63
N GLY A 134 -8.29 -10.73 -4.45
CA GLY A 134 -8.97 -9.93 -5.48
C GLY A 134 -9.62 -8.67 -4.90
N VAL A 135 -10.17 -7.80 -5.77
CA VAL A 135 -10.79 -6.53 -5.37
C VAL A 135 -12.10 -6.69 -4.60
N ASN A 136 -12.80 -7.82 -4.81
CA ASN A 136 -14.11 -8.10 -4.19
C ASN A 136 -14.01 -8.73 -2.79
N ASN A 137 -12.79 -8.94 -2.29
CA ASN A 137 -12.53 -9.52 -0.98
C ASN A 137 -11.67 -8.56 -0.18
N ASN A 138 -12.27 -7.74 0.66
CA ASN A 138 -11.58 -6.72 1.41
C ASN A 138 -12.00 -6.67 2.88
N ILE A 139 -11.05 -6.23 3.70
CA ILE A 139 -11.23 -5.92 5.12
C ILE A 139 -10.82 -4.47 5.29
N SER A 140 -11.77 -3.58 5.56
CA SER A 140 -11.52 -2.13 5.55
C SER A 140 -12.44 -1.36 6.48
N LEU A 141 -12.06 -0.13 6.82
CA LEU A 141 -13.00 0.81 7.42
C LEU A 141 -14.05 1.23 6.38
N ALA A 142 -15.31 1.32 6.80
CA ALA A 142 -16.38 1.88 5.99
C ALA A 142 -16.06 3.34 5.59
N PRO A 143 -16.56 3.84 4.45
CA PRO A 143 -16.31 5.21 4.00
C PRO A 143 -16.75 6.29 5.00
N ASP A 144 -17.75 6.01 5.83
CA ASP A 144 -18.24 6.89 6.89
C ASP A 144 -17.43 6.80 8.19
N GLY A 145 -16.48 5.87 8.28
CA GLY A 145 -15.64 5.61 9.44
C GLY A 145 -16.36 4.96 10.62
N GLN A 146 -17.62 4.53 10.46
CA GLN A 146 -18.43 4.04 11.58
C GLN A 146 -18.30 2.54 11.81
N THR A 147 -17.99 1.76 10.77
CA THR A 147 -17.83 0.30 10.85
C THR A 147 -16.51 -0.19 10.29
N PHE A 148 -16.10 -1.37 10.75
CA PHE A 148 -15.00 -2.13 10.19
C PHE A 148 -15.59 -3.33 9.45
N ASP A 149 -15.49 -3.29 8.13
CA ASP A 149 -16.24 -4.16 7.23
C ASP A 149 -15.38 -5.30 6.69
N ILE A 150 -15.99 -6.48 6.59
CA ILE A 150 -15.47 -7.62 5.86
C ILE A 150 -16.39 -7.82 4.66
N SER A 151 -15.94 -7.41 3.47
CA SER A 151 -16.70 -7.56 2.23
C SER A 151 -16.09 -8.69 1.41
N THR A 152 -16.88 -9.72 1.09
CA THR A 152 -16.43 -10.86 0.27
C THR A 152 -17.60 -11.52 -0.46
N GLU A 153 -17.32 -12.08 -1.64
CA GLU A 153 -18.25 -12.95 -2.38
C GLU A 153 -18.20 -14.41 -1.91
N LYS A 154 -17.35 -14.72 -0.92
CA LYS A 154 -17.16 -16.08 -0.39
C LYS A 154 -17.74 -16.19 1.02
N GLU A 155 -18.01 -17.43 1.44
CA GLU A 155 -18.44 -17.69 2.82
C GLU A 155 -17.35 -17.28 3.83
N VAL A 156 -17.76 -16.60 4.90
CA VAL A 156 -16.89 -16.26 6.03
C VAL A 156 -17.09 -17.29 7.13
N LYS A 157 -16.03 -18.03 7.48
CA LYS A 157 -16.02 -18.99 8.59
C LYS A 157 -15.22 -18.44 9.76
N ILE A 158 -15.83 -18.41 10.95
CA ILE A 158 -15.18 -18.02 12.20
C ILE A 158 -15.22 -19.22 13.13
N PHE A 159 -14.06 -19.79 13.42
CA PHE A 159 -13.95 -21.03 14.21
C PHE A 159 -14.08 -20.82 15.71
N ARG A 160 -14.15 -19.57 16.17
CA ARG A 160 -14.20 -19.16 17.58
C ARG A 160 -15.20 -18.03 17.79
N ASN A 161 -15.39 -17.63 19.04
CA ASN A 161 -16.34 -16.59 19.41
C ASN A 161 -15.95 -15.21 18.87
N ILE A 162 -16.95 -14.41 18.49
CA ILE A 162 -16.81 -12.99 18.21
C ILE A 162 -17.10 -12.23 19.50
N ARG A 163 -16.14 -11.45 20.01
CA ARG A 163 -16.34 -10.59 21.19
C ARG A 163 -16.71 -9.17 20.74
N ALA A 164 -18.00 -8.87 20.69
CA ALA A 164 -18.51 -7.58 20.27
C ALA A 164 -19.10 -6.79 21.44
N MET A 165 -18.36 -5.81 21.97
CA MET A 165 -18.81 -4.97 23.09
C MET A 165 -19.96 -4.03 22.72
N GLN A 166 -20.01 -3.58 21.46
CA GLN A 166 -21.01 -2.64 20.96
C GLN A 166 -22.01 -3.30 19.98
N GLY A 167 -21.80 -4.59 19.65
CA GLY A 167 -22.63 -5.37 18.73
C GLY A 167 -21.99 -5.66 17.37
N ILE A 168 -22.72 -6.39 16.54
CA ILE A 168 -22.34 -6.78 15.17
C ILE A 168 -23.49 -6.36 14.26
N ASN A 169 -23.16 -5.66 13.16
CA ASN A 169 -24.14 -5.36 12.13
C ASN A 169 -24.32 -6.57 11.20
N LEU A 170 -25.54 -7.09 11.11
CA LEU A 170 -25.91 -8.18 10.20
C LEU A 170 -26.90 -7.72 9.11
N GLY A 171 -27.17 -6.41 9.01
CA GLY A 171 -28.01 -5.81 7.97
C GLY A 171 -27.28 -4.71 7.19
N GLY A 172 -27.98 -4.12 6.21
CA GLY A 172 -27.41 -3.11 5.32
C GLY A 172 -27.46 -1.67 5.84
N GLY A 173 -27.97 -1.43 7.05
CA GLY A 173 -28.02 -0.10 7.67
C GLY A 173 -26.68 0.29 8.33
N GLY A 174 -26.54 1.54 8.77
CA GLY A 174 -25.38 1.98 9.56
C GLY A 174 -25.36 1.41 11.00
N PHE A 175 -24.33 1.76 11.79
CA PHE A 175 -24.24 1.35 13.19
C PHE A 175 -25.52 1.73 13.97
N GLN A 176 -26.04 0.79 14.76
CA GLN A 176 -27.32 0.89 15.49
C GLN A 176 -28.60 1.00 14.63
N GLN A 177 -28.50 0.98 13.30
CA GLN A 177 -29.67 0.94 12.41
C GLN A 177 -30.21 -0.48 12.25
N TRP A 178 -31.24 -0.63 11.41
CA TRP A 178 -31.93 -1.90 11.16
C TRP A 178 -30.95 -3.01 10.74
N GLY A 179 -31.12 -4.20 11.33
CA GLY A 179 -30.26 -5.37 11.13
C GLY A 179 -29.04 -5.48 12.06
N HIS A 180 -28.84 -4.50 12.96
CA HIS A 180 -27.81 -4.58 13.98
C HIS A 180 -28.21 -5.50 15.16
N ILE A 181 -27.30 -6.35 15.62
CA ILE A 181 -27.44 -7.17 16.83
C ILE A 181 -26.50 -6.68 17.93
N ARG A 182 -27.03 -6.34 19.10
CA ARG A 182 -26.25 -5.94 20.28
C ARG A 182 -26.39 -6.97 21.40
N PHE A 183 -25.25 -7.51 21.84
CA PHE A 183 -25.16 -8.35 23.03
C PHE A 183 -24.83 -7.47 24.24
N THR A 184 -25.73 -7.41 25.22
CA THR A 184 -25.53 -6.63 26.44
C THR A 184 -26.46 -7.12 27.52
N ASP A 185 -26.02 -7.06 28.77
CA ASP A 185 -26.91 -7.16 29.92
C ASP A 185 -27.66 -5.84 30.03
N GLY A 186 -28.96 -5.88 29.76
CA GLY A 186 -29.85 -4.71 29.85
C GLY A 186 -30.80 -4.83 31.03
N ASN A 187 -31.65 -3.81 31.24
CA ASN A 187 -32.69 -3.84 32.26
C ASN A 187 -33.70 -5.00 32.08
N ALA A 188 -33.71 -5.64 30.90
CA ALA A 188 -34.55 -6.79 30.57
C ALA A 188 -33.86 -8.15 30.79
N GLY A 189 -32.63 -8.17 31.32
CA GLY A 189 -31.85 -9.39 31.56
C GLY A 189 -30.81 -9.67 30.48
N ALA A 190 -30.20 -10.86 30.55
CA ALA A 190 -29.21 -11.32 29.58
C ALA A 190 -29.88 -11.72 28.27
N GLY A 191 -29.44 -11.13 27.16
CA GLY A 191 -30.03 -11.39 25.87
C GLY A 191 -29.34 -10.64 24.73
N PHE A 192 -29.99 -10.60 23.59
CA PHE A 192 -29.56 -9.78 22.47
C PHE A 192 -30.68 -8.88 21.98
N TYR A 193 -30.31 -7.65 21.63
CA TYR A 193 -31.19 -6.68 21.03
C TYR A 193 -31.02 -6.72 19.52
N VAL A 194 -32.12 -6.84 18.77
CA VAL A 194 -32.14 -6.73 17.31
C VAL A 194 -32.79 -5.42 16.94
N SER A 195 -32.08 -4.58 16.18
CA SER A 195 -32.64 -3.35 15.65
C SER A 195 -33.49 -3.68 14.43
N THR A 196 -34.78 -3.34 14.50
CA THR A 196 -35.74 -3.53 13.40
C THR A 196 -36.23 -2.17 12.92
N PRO A 197 -36.90 -2.07 11.76
CA PRO A 197 -37.57 -0.83 11.36
C PRO A 197 -38.57 -0.31 12.42
N SER A 198 -39.11 -1.20 13.25
CA SER A 198 -40.03 -0.87 14.36
C SER A 198 -39.33 -0.60 15.70
N GLY A 199 -38.02 -0.35 15.68
CA GLY A 199 -37.17 -0.14 16.85
C GLY A 199 -36.47 -1.41 17.35
N TRP A 200 -35.80 -1.28 18.50
CA TRP A 200 -35.06 -2.38 19.12
C TRP A 200 -36.01 -3.40 19.76
N LYS A 201 -35.78 -4.68 19.45
CA LYS A 201 -36.48 -5.83 20.06
C LYS A 201 -35.50 -6.61 20.92
N PHE A 202 -35.89 -6.90 22.15
CA PHE A 202 -35.11 -7.74 23.05
C PHE A 202 -35.51 -9.20 22.89
N ASN A 203 -34.52 -10.08 22.77
CA ASN A 203 -34.72 -11.53 22.82
C ASN A 203 -33.97 -12.05 24.04
N ALA A 204 -34.73 -12.59 24.99
CA ALA A 204 -34.17 -13.20 26.18
C ALA A 204 -33.41 -14.48 25.80
N LEU A 205 -32.26 -14.69 26.42
CA LEU A 205 -31.55 -15.97 26.38
C LEU A 205 -31.95 -16.74 27.63
N GLY A 206 -33.14 -17.34 27.61
CA GLY A 206 -33.74 -18.05 28.75
C GLY A 206 -35.24 -18.22 28.60
#